data_AF-A0A965PIY2-F1
#
_entry.id   AF-A0A965PIY2-F1
#
_cell.length_a   1.000
_cell.length_b   1.000
_cell.length_c   1.000
_cell.angle_alpha   90.00
_cell.angle_beta   90.00
_cell.angle_gamma   90.00
#
_symmetry.space_group_name_H-M   'P 1'
#
loop_
_entity.id
_entity.type
_entity.pdbx_description
1 polymer ?
#
loop_
_entity_poly.entity_id
_entity_poly.type
_entity_poly.pdbx_seq_one_letter_code
_entity_poly.pdbx_strand_id
1 'polypeptide(L)'
;MASKAKPASIAEEIVARVQNYRPGFNAWHCDLPADVLAELEALRERWVSGELGLQKRALARSIIQSLTDRGLPVSGVQGVEHWLCANKRR
;
A
#
# COMPACT_ATOMS: atom_id res chain seq x y z
N MET A 1 41.03 11.39 26.78
CA MET A 1 39.75 11.72 27.42
C MET A 1 38.65 10.96 26.69
N ALA A 2 38.03 9.97 27.33
CA ALA A 2 36.97 9.16 26.72
C ALA A 2 35.60 9.79 27.04
N SER A 3 35.00 10.46 26.05
CA SER A 3 33.64 10.96 26.16
C SER A 3 32.69 9.78 26.03
N LYS A 4 32.09 9.37 27.16
CA LYS A 4 30.96 8.43 27.21
C LYS A 4 29.84 8.96 26.30
N ALA A 5 29.65 8.32 25.15
CA ALA A 5 28.49 8.57 24.31
C ALA A 5 27.23 8.26 25.12
N LYS A 6 26.30 9.22 25.19
CA LYS A 6 24.95 8.98 25.72
C LYS A 6 24.33 7.81 24.96
N PRO A 7 23.55 6.93 25.61
CA PRO A 7 22.69 6.02 24.86
C PRO A 7 21.84 6.89 23.94
N ALA A 8 21.92 6.63 22.63
CA ALA A 8 21.22 7.42 21.63
C ALA A 8 19.75 7.53 22.05
N SER A 9 19.22 8.75 22.08
CA SER A 9 17.81 8.93 22.40
C SER A 9 16.98 8.15 21.38
N ILE A 10 15.82 7.63 21.78
CA ILE A 10 14.85 7.01 20.85
C ILE A 10 14.61 7.94 19.63
N ALA A 11 14.60 9.25 19.85
CA ALA A 11 14.50 10.25 18.78
C ALA A 11 15.68 10.20 17.80
N GLU A 12 16.92 10.08 18.28
CA GLU A 12 18.12 9.98 17.44
C GLU A 12 18.17 8.65 16.69
N GLU A 13 17.75 7.55 17.33
CA GLU A 13 17.63 6.24 16.67
C GLU A 13 16.59 6.25 15.55
N ILE A 14 15.43 6.89 15.77
CA ILE A 14 14.40 7.07 14.74
C ILE A 14 14.95 7.92 13.59
N VAL A 15 15.62 9.04 13.88
CA VAL A 15 16.21 9.90 12.85
C VAL A 15 17.26 9.15 12.03
N ALA A 16 18.16 8.39 12.68
CA ALA A 16 19.17 7.59 12.01
C ALA A 16 18.56 6.48 11.14
N ARG A 17 17.45 5.86 11.56
CA ARG A 17 16.71 4.89 10.73
C ARG A 17 16.08 5.56 9.51
N VAL A 18 15.44 6.71 9.70
CA VAL A 18 14.77 7.42 8.59
C VAL A 18 15.79 7.97 7.59
N GLN A 19 16.95 8.47 8.04
CA GLN A 19 18.00 8.97 7.16
C GLN A 19 18.57 7.89 6.21
N ASN A 20 18.59 6.64 6.67
CA ASN A 20 19.03 5.50 5.85
C ASN A 20 17.88 4.81 5.12
N TYR A 21 16.64 5.21 5.39
CA TYR A 21 15.48 4.69 4.69
C TYR A 21 15.45 5.27 3.28
N ARG A 22 15.86 4.47 2.30
CA ARG A 22 15.55 4.73 0.90
C ARG A 22 14.20 4.10 0.61
N PRO A 23 13.09 4.85 0.54
CA PRO A 23 11.84 4.30 0.07
C PRO A 23 12.04 3.89 -1.39
N GLY A 24 12.31 2.62 -1.62
CA GLY A 24 11.92 2.00 -2.87
C GLY A 24 10.41 2.16 -2.93
N PHE A 25 9.91 2.99 -3.84
CA PHE A 25 8.48 3.24 -3.98
C PHE A 25 7.83 2.02 -4.65
N ASN A 26 7.92 0.85 -4.03
CA ASN A 26 7.17 -0.32 -4.44
C ASN A 26 5.77 -0.15 -3.86
N ALA A 27 4.81 0.08 -4.75
CA ALA A 27 3.43 0.08 -4.34
C ALA A 27 3.05 -1.34 -3.90
N TRP A 28 2.17 -1.48 -2.91
CA TRP A 28 1.80 -2.77 -2.33
C TRP A 28 1.31 -3.80 -3.36
N HIS A 29 0.72 -3.33 -4.47
CA HIS A 29 0.22 -4.20 -5.54
C HIS A 29 1.35 -4.76 -6.43
N CYS A 30 2.58 -4.22 -6.34
CA CYS A 30 3.77 -4.78 -6.98
C CYS A 30 4.26 -6.07 -6.30
N ASP A 31 3.87 -6.31 -5.04
CA ASP A 31 4.19 -7.52 -4.30
C ASP A 31 3.18 -8.66 -4.56
N LEU A 32 2.14 -8.41 -5.36
CA LEU A 32 1.16 -9.42 -5.73
C LEU A 32 1.65 -10.28 -6.90
N PRO A 33 1.22 -11.56 -6.97
CA PRO A 33 1.33 -12.37 -8.16
C PRO A 33 0.72 -11.66 -9.39
N ALA A 34 1.35 -11.82 -10.56
CA ALA A 34 0.98 -11.09 -11.78
C ALA A 34 -0.43 -11.40 -12.28
N ASP A 35 -0.89 -12.64 -12.08
CA ASP A 35 -2.25 -13.11 -12.36
C ASP A 35 -3.29 -12.39 -11.48
N VAL A 36 -3.02 -12.31 -10.18
CA VAL A 36 -3.91 -11.61 -9.22
C VAL A 36 -3.94 -10.11 -9.51
N LEU A 37 -2.80 -9.52 -9.84
CA LEU A 37 -2.71 -8.11 -10.20
C LEU A 37 -3.55 -7.81 -11.44
N ALA A 38 -3.46 -8.63 -12.49
CA ALA A 38 -4.24 -8.46 -13.71
C ALA A 38 -5.75 -8.55 -13.46
N GLU A 39 -6.20 -9.48 -12.63
CA GLU A 39 -7.62 -9.57 -12.23
C GLU A 39 -8.09 -8.34 -11.47
N LEU A 40 -7.27 -7.84 -10.54
CA LEU A 40 -7.59 -6.63 -9.78
C LEU A 40 -7.59 -5.38 -10.65
N GLU A 41 -6.69 -5.27 -11.62
CA GLU A 41 -6.68 -4.18 -12.59
C GLU A 41 -7.94 -4.19 -13.46
N ALA A 42 -8.36 -5.35 -13.97
CA ALA A 42 -9.62 -5.48 -14.71
C ALA A 42 -10.84 -5.10 -13.83
N LEU A 43 -10.86 -5.54 -12.57
CA LEU A 43 -11.90 -5.14 -11.61
C LEU A 43 -11.92 -3.62 -11.39
N ARG A 44 -10.72 -3.02 -11.25
CA ARG A 44 -10.56 -1.58 -11.08
C ARG A 44 -11.04 -0.82 -12.31
N GLU A 45 -10.72 -1.27 -13.53
CA GLU A 45 -11.20 -0.65 -14.77
C GLU A 45 -12.73 -0.64 -14.85
N ARG A 46 -13.37 -1.77 -14.56
CA ARG A 46 -14.85 -1.89 -14.51
C ARG A 46 -15.47 -1.00 -13.44
N TRP A 47 -14.78 -0.79 -12.32
CA TRP A 47 -15.23 0.14 -11.30
C TRP A 47 -15.09 1.60 -11.77
N VAL A 48 -13.95 1.95 -12.38
CA VAL A 48 -13.66 3.31 -12.87
C VAL A 48 -14.58 3.70 -14.03
N SER A 49 -14.93 2.76 -14.91
CA SER A 49 -15.90 2.99 -16.00
C SER A 49 -17.33 3.23 -15.48
N GLY A 50 -17.58 2.97 -14.21
CA GLY A 50 -18.90 3.09 -13.59
C GLY A 50 -19.79 1.86 -13.78
N GLU A 51 -19.32 0.81 -14.47
CA GLU A 51 -20.09 -0.41 -14.75
C GLU A 51 -20.61 -1.07 -13.46
N LEU A 52 -19.79 -1.08 -12.40
CA LEU A 52 -20.11 -1.80 -11.18
C LEU A 52 -21.02 -1.02 -10.21
N GLY A 53 -21.09 0.31 -10.31
CA GLY A 53 -21.88 1.13 -9.37
C GLY A 53 -21.52 0.98 -7.89
N LEU A 54 -20.36 0.41 -7.55
CA LEU A 54 -19.97 0.10 -6.18
C LEU A 54 -19.39 1.33 -5.46
N GLN A 55 -19.61 1.40 -4.14
CA GLN A 55 -18.94 2.40 -3.32
C GLN A 55 -17.45 2.06 -3.13
N LYS A 56 -16.58 3.07 -3.31
CA LYS A 56 -15.11 2.94 -3.20
C LYS A 56 -14.66 2.17 -1.96
N ARG A 57 -15.18 2.55 -0.78
CA ARG A 57 -14.79 1.97 0.50
C ARG A 57 -15.26 0.52 0.66
N ALA A 58 -16.44 0.19 0.12
CA ALA A 58 -16.94 -1.17 0.10
C ALA A 58 -16.04 -2.05 -0.80
N LEU A 59 -15.73 -1.57 -2.00
CA LEU A 59 -14.82 -2.26 -2.92
C LEU A 59 -13.42 -2.48 -2.30
N ALA A 60 -12.83 -1.44 -1.69
CA ALA A 60 -11.53 -1.56 -1.04
C ALA A 60 -11.52 -2.61 0.07
N ARG A 61 -12.56 -2.67 0.91
CA ARG A 61 -12.71 -3.68 1.96
C ARG A 61 -12.83 -5.09 1.37
N SER A 62 -13.63 -5.27 0.32
CA SER A 62 -13.79 -6.56 -0.33
C SER A 62 -12.48 -7.06 -0.97
N ILE A 63 -11.69 -6.16 -1.57
CA ILE A 63 -10.35 -6.48 -2.09
C ILE A 63 -9.43 -6.94 -0.96
N ILE A 64 -9.38 -6.18 0.15
CA ILE A 64 -8.56 -6.54 1.31
C ILE A 64 -8.96 -7.90 1.86
N GLN A 65 -10.25 -8.15 2.04
CA GLN A 65 -10.74 -9.43 2.53
C GLN A 65 -10.32 -10.57 1.60
N SER A 66 -10.56 -10.42 0.30
CA SER A 66 -10.23 -11.45 -0.70
C SER A 66 -8.74 -11.75 -0.76
N LEU A 67 -7.88 -10.74 -0.66
CA LEU A 67 -6.42 -10.92 -0.62
C LEU A 67 -5.95 -11.55 0.69
N THR A 68 -6.53 -11.12 1.81
CA THR A 68 -6.22 -11.67 3.14
C THR A 68 -6.60 -13.15 3.24
N ASP A 69 -7.79 -13.53 2.73
CA ASP A 69 -8.26 -14.92 2.71
C ASP A 69 -7.36 -15.84 1.87
N ARG A 70 -6.68 -15.26 0.87
CA ARG A 70 -5.70 -15.94 0.01
C ARG A 70 -4.28 -15.91 0.58
N GLY A 71 -4.06 -15.29 1.74
CA GLY A 71 -2.74 -15.13 2.36
C GLY A 71 -1.82 -14.18 1.60
N LEU A 72 -2.37 -13.30 0.77
CA LEU A 72 -1.60 -12.37 -0.07
C LEU A 72 -1.34 -11.05 0.66
N PRO A 73 -0.19 -10.40 0.40
CA PRO A 73 0.11 -9.11 0.98
C PRO A 73 -0.87 -8.05 0.46
N VAL A 74 -1.41 -7.24 1.37
CA VAL A 74 -2.30 -6.14 1.03
C VAL A 74 -2.06 -4.95 1.94
N SER A 75 -2.16 -3.74 1.38
CA SER A 75 -2.12 -2.52 2.18
C SER A 75 -3.42 -2.30 2.97
N GLY A 76 -3.40 -1.39 3.94
CA GLY A 76 -4.61 -0.97 4.64
C GLY A 76 -5.61 -0.29 3.70
N VAL A 77 -6.85 -0.10 4.20
CA VAL A 77 -7.97 0.49 3.45
C VAL A 77 -7.57 1.77 2.71
N GLN A 78 -6.80 2.66 3.34
CA GLN A 78 -6.33 3.89 2.70
C GLN A 78 -5.42 3.65 1.49
N GLY A 79 -4.52 2.66 1.55
CA GLY A 79 -3.62 2.33 0.44
C GLY A 79 -4.37 1.73 -0.76
N VAL A 80 -5.38 0.91 -0.49
CA VAL A 80 -6.25 0.36 -1.55
C VAL A 80 -7.16 1.44 -2.14
N GLU A 81 -7.77 2.29 -1.30
CA GLU A 81 -8.54 3.44 -1.78
C GLU A 81 -7.71 4.39 -2.65
N HIS A 82 -6.46 4.65 -2.26
CA HIS A 82 -5.54 5.48 -3.04
C HIS A 82 -5.24 4.83 -4.38
N TRP A 83 -4.94 3.53 -4.40
CA TRP A 83 -4.72 2.78 -5.64
C TRP A 83 -5.94 2.84 -6.56
N LEU A 84 -7.16 2.59 -6.05
CA LEU A 84 -8.39 2.72 -6.83
C LEU A 84 -8.53 4.11 -7.47
N CYS A 85 -8.16 5.18 -6.75
CA CYS A 85 -8.28 6.57 -7.22
C CYS A 85 -7.08 7.12 -8.01
N ALA A 86 -5.93 6.43 -8.02
CA ALA A 86 -4.67 6.96 -8.56
C ALA A 86 -4.72 7.30 -10.07
N ASN A 87 -5.76 6.87 -10.81
CA ASN A 87 -5.92 7.12 -12.25
C ASN A 87 -6.82 8.30 -12.62
N LYS A 88 -6.97 9.33 -11.76
CA LYS A 88 -7.46 10.65 -12.20
C LYS A 88 -6.36 11.48 -12.89
N ARG A 89 -5.60 10.88 -13.81
CA ARG A 89 -4.90 11.67 -14.84
C ARG A 89 -5.81 11.76 -16.04
N ARG A 90 -6.66 12.79 -15.99
CA ARG A 90 -7.39 13.32 -17.13
C ARG A 90 -6.41 13.85 -18.17
#